data_AF-A0A4Q8AQI2-F1
#
_entry.id   AF-A0A4Q8AQI2-F1
#
_cell.length_a   1.000
_cell.length_b   1.000
_cell.length_c   1.000
_cell.angle_alpha   90.00
_cell.angle_beta   90.00
_cell.angle_gamma   90.00
#
_symmetry.space_group_name_H-M   'P 1'
#
loop_
_entity.id
_entity.type
_entity.pdbx_description
1 polymer ?
#
loop_
_entity_poly.entity_id
_entity_poly.type
_entity_poly.pdbx_seq_one_letter_code
_entity_poly.pdbx_strand_id
1 'polypeptide(L)'
;MEANGLTAPGNAIGLAATVVLLRDSDDSGVEVLLLERPHDRGSFAGAWVFPGGAVDPADLIVAGAGPSIVESLLELPMGEEAAASRRAAARETREETGLLLDEDTLVPVSRWHPPRESPKPLRTWFYLAAAPSGPIALEPNEAVAHRWVSPEGALAMHAAGELTLFPPTWVTLFGLIGVPSSEDALRAARLQPIVEYATRFAPDRTVALWQADAAYGADGSVDPVLLDAPGPRHRLDMRELPWRYLHD
;
A
#
# COMPACT_ATOMS: atom_id res chain seq x y z
N MET A 1 -0.20 28.15 15.28
CA MET A 1 0.99 27.45 14.75
C MET A 1 1.07 26.14 15.50
N GLU A 2 0.35 25.14 15.01
CA GLU A 2 0.39 23.79 15.57
C GLU A 2 1.51 23.02 14.88
N ALA A 3 2.46 22.53 15.68
CA ALA A 3 3.46 21.59 15.22
C ALA A 3 2.75 20.24 15.03
N ASN A 4 2.50 19.86 13.78
CA ASN A 4 2.01 18.53 13.43
C ASN A 4 2.99 17.50 13.99
N GLY A 5 2.53 16.65 14.91
CA GLY A 5 3.28 15.53 15.49
C GLY A 5 3.53 14.39 14.49
N LEU A 6 3.95 14.74 13.27
CA LEU A 6 4.39 13.82 12.23
C LEU A 6 5.92 13.91 12.25
N THR A 7 6.58 12.84 12.71
CA THR A 7 8.04 12.59 12.69
C THR A 7 8.88 13.08 13.88
N ALA A 8 9.84 12.23 14.27
CA ALA A 8 11.00 12.63 15.06
C ALA A 8 11.98 13.40 14.15
N PRO A 9 12.68 14.43 14.65
CA PRO A 9 13.62 15.20 13.84
C PRO A 9 14.81 14.32 13.43
N GLY A 10 15.04 14.17 12.11
CA GLY A 10 16.36 13.74 11.59
C GLY A 10 16.39 12.64 10.53
N ASN A 11 15.29 11.95 10.19
CA ASN A 11 15.30 10.94 9.13
C ASN A 11 14.38 11.37 7.97
N ALA A 12 14.93 11.52 6.77
CA ALA A 12 14.14 11.81 5.58
C ALA A 12 13.16 10.64 5.32
N ILE A 13 11.87 10.95 5.14
CA ILE A 13 10.89 9.96 4.68
C ILE A 13 11.09 9.81 3.17
N GLY A 14 11.38 8.60 2.72
CA GLY A 14 11.38 8.28 1.29
C GLY A 14 9.97 8.10 0.75
N LEU A 15 9.82 8.10 -0.56
CA LEU A 15 8.55 7.82 -1.23
C LEU A 15 8.59 6.43 -1.86
N ALA A 16 7.44 5.79 -1.93
CA ALA A 16 7.25 4.55 -2.65
C ALA A 16 5.88 4.56 -3.33
N ALA A 17 5.72 3.66 -4.30
CA ALA A 17 4.46 3.47 -4.99
C ALA A 17 4.14 1.99 -5.13
N THR A 18 2.86 1.66 -5.09
CA THR A 18 2.33 0.30 -5.18
C THR A 18 1.14 0.30 -6.12
N VAL A 19 1.04 -0.69 -7.01
CA VAL A 19 -0.03 -0.78 -8.01
C VAL A 19 -0.84 -2.05 -7.81
N VAL A 20 -2.13 -1.87 -7.53
CA VAL A 20 -3.12 -2.95 -7.53
C VAL A 20 -3.64 -3.09 -8.96
N LEU A 21 -3.10 -4.08 -9.68
CA LEU A 21 -3.57 -4.41 -11.02
C LEU A 21 -4.85 -5.24 -10.93
N LEU A 22 -5.90 -4.77 -11.61
CA LEU A 22 -7.21 -5.39 -11.63
C LEU A 22 -7.50 -5.98 -13.01
N ARG A 23 -8.01 -7.21 -13.04
CA ARG A 23 -8.65 -7.76 -14.23
C ARG A 23 -10.03 -8.29 -13.89
N ASP A 24 -10.93 -8.27 -14.86
CA ASP A 24 -12.26 -8.83 -14.69
C ASP A 24 -12.21 -10.36 -14.77
N SER A 25 -13.07 -11.00 -13.98
CA SER A 25 -13.27 -12.45 -13.92
C SER A 25 -14.77 -12.72 -13.91
N ASP A 26 -15.22 -13.58 -14.82
CA ASP A 26 -16.64 -13.94 -14.94
C ASP A 26 -17.21 -14.57 -13.65
N ASP A 27 -16.37 -15.25 -12.86
CA ASP A 27 -16.77 -16.01 -11.68
C ASP A 27 -16.62 -15.22 -10.36
N SER A 28 -15.71 -14.24 -10.31
CA SER A 28 -15.32 -13.57 -9.06
C SER A 28 -15.39 -12.05 -9.09
N GLY A 29 -15.91 -11.45 -10.17
CA GLY A 29 -15.93 -10.01 -10.36
C GLY A 29 -14.54 -9.48 -10.75
N VAL A 30 -13.70 -9.18 -9.76
CA VAL A 30 -12.31 -8.76 -9.97
C VAL A 30 -11.30 -9.78 -9.44
N GLU A 31 -10.17 -9.87 -10.13
CA GLU A 31 -8.94 -10.48 -9.62
C GLU A 31 -7.82 -9.44 -9.54
N VAL A 32 -6.94 -9.62 -8.56
CA VAL A 32 -5.73 -8.82 -8.38
C VAL A 32 -4.48 -9.61 -8.73
N LEU A 33 -3.44 -8.95 -9.22
CA LEU A 33 -2.11 -9.55 -9.34
C LEU A 33 -1.36 -9.42 -8.02
N LEU A 34 -0.98 -10.55 -7.43
CA LEU A 34 -0.04 -10.62 -6.31
C LEU A 34 1.26 -11.30 -6.75
N LEU A 35 2.37 -10.84 -6.21
CA LEU A 35 3.71 -11.35 -6.41
C LEU A 35 4.26 -11.92 -5.09
N GLU A 36 4.87 -13.09 -5.15
CA GLU A 36 5.56 -13.69 -4.00
C GLU A 36 7.01 -13.23 -3.97
N ARG A 37 7.40 -12.61 -2.86
CA ARG A 37 8.78 -12.17 -2.66
C ARG A 37 9.71 -13.36 -2.37
N PRO A 38 10.99 -13.28 -2.78
CA PRO A 38 12.00 -14.24 -2.37
C PRO A 38 12.01 -14.50 -0.85
N HIS A 39 12.26 -15.74 -0.46
CA HIS A 39 12.24 -16.17 0.95
C HIS A 39 13.55 -15.88 1.70
N ASP A 40 14.64 -15.61 0.98
CA ASP A 40 16.00 -15.53 1.53
C ASP A 40 16.60 -14.11 1.54
N ARG A 41 15.89 -13.11 1.00
CA ARG A 41 16.40 -11.75 0.82
C ARG A 41 15.27 -10.71 0.74
N GLY A 42 15.65 -9.44 0.87
CA GLY A 42 14.73 -8.31 0.78
C GLY A 42 13.90 -8.09 2.06
N SER A 43 13.12 -7.01 2.08
CA SER A 43 12.10 -6.80 3.12
C SER A 43 10.96 -7.80 2.92
N PHE A 44 10.17 -8.11 3.96
CA PHE A 44 8.96 -8.94 3.79
C PHE A 44 9.18 -10.27 3.04
N ALA A 45 10.26 -10.99 3.34
CA ALA A 45 10.61 -12.25 2.67
C ALA A 45 9.46 -13.26 2.72
N GLY A 46 9.16 -13.88 1.57
CA GLY A 46 8.04 -14.84 1.42
C GLY A 46 6.63 -14.22 1.46
N ALA A 47 6.51 -12.89 1.58
CA ALA A 47 5.22 -12.22 1.56
C ALA A 47 4.66 -12.12 0.13
N TRP A 48 3.32 -12.11 0.05
CA TRP A 48 2.60 -11.78 -1.16
C TRP A 48 2.25 -10.30 -1.16
N VAL A 49 2.69 -9.59 -2.20
CA VAL A 49 2.61 -8.14 -2.33
C VAL A 49 2.05 -7.76 -3.70
N PHE A 50 1.62 -6.52 -3.85
CA PHE A 50 1.39 -5.93 -5.16
C PHE A 50 2.72 -5.44 -5.75
N PRO A 51 2.85 -5.32 -7.09
CA PRO A 51 4.01 -4.68 -7.72
C PRO A 51 4.24 -3.27 -7.17
N GLY A 52 5.51 -2.89 -6.97
CA GLY A 52 5.86 -1.56 -6.51
C GLY A 52 7.15 -1.47 -5.71
N GLY A 53 7.71 -0.26 -5.68
CA GLY A 53 8.99 0.01 -5.06
C GLY A 53 9.19 1.49 -4.72
N ALA A 54 10.44 1.84 -4.43
CA ALA A 54 10.80 3.19 -4.02
C ALA A 54 10.77 4.15 -5.22
N VAL A 55 10.46 5.42 -4.96
CA VAL A 55 10.64 6.48 -5.96
C VAL A 55 12.14 6.76 -6.09
N ASP A 56 12.66 6.63 -7.30
CA ASP A 56 14.05 6.91 -7.62
C ASP A 56 14.24 8.35 -8.07
N PRO A 57 15.47 8.90 -8.01
CA PRO A 57 15.74 10.24 -8.54
C PRO A 57 15.32 10.45 -10.00
N ALA A 58 15.33 9.38 -10.81
CA ALA A 58 14.87 9.42 -12.20
C ALA A 58 13.36 9.63 -12.33
N ASP A 59 12.57 9.33 -11.29
CA ASP A 59 11.13 9.50 -11.29
C ASP A 59 10.72 10.95 -10.97
N LEU A 60 11.65 11.79 -10.49
CA LEU A 60 11.41 13.17 -10.05
C LEU A 60 11.41 14.22 -11.18
N ILE A 61 11.39 13.81 -12.45
CA ILE A 61 11.53 14.73 -13.59
C ILE A 61 10.30 15.65 -13.71
N VAL A 62 10.40 16.90 -13.28
CA VAL A 62 9.33 17.89 -13.49
C VAL A 62 9.38 18.36 -14.95
N ALA A 63 8.28 18.24 -15.70
CA ALA A 63 8.23 18.70 -17.08
C ALA A 63 8.60 20.20 -17.17
N GLY A 64 9.69 20.52 -17.84
CA GLY A 64 10.15 21.90 -18.05
C GLY A 64 11.07 22.48 -16.97
N ALA A 65 11.36 21.74 -15.89
CA ALA A 65 12.47 22.05 -15.00
C ALA A 65 13.56 20.99 -15.24
N GLY A 66 14.84 21.38 -15.22
CA GLY A 66 15.94 20.41 -15.14
C GLY A 66 15.80 19.52 -13.90
N PRO A 67 16.73 18.57 -13.65
CA PRO A 67 16.66 17.74 -12.45
C PRO A 67 16.53 18.65 -11.22
N SER A 68 15.35 18.65 -10.60
CA SER A 68 15.19 19.24 -9.29
C SER A 68 15.99 18.35 -8.37
N ILE A 69 17.16 18.83 -7.95
CA ILE A 69 17.87 18.24 -6.82
C ILE A 69 16.99 18.60 -5.62
N VAL A 70 15.92 17.83 -5.40
CA VAL A 70 15.21 17.91 -4.14
C VAL A 70 16.14 17.34 -3.08
N GLU A 71 16.72 18.23 -2.29
CA GLU A 71 17.56 17.88 -1.14
C GLU A 71 16.79 17.02 -0.12
N SER A 72 15.46 17.02 -0.21
CA SER A 72 14.58 16.18 0.59
C SER A 72 13.23 15.93 -0.10
N LEU A 73 12.81 14.66 -0.18
CA LEU A 73 11.46 14.27 -0.62
C LEU A 73 10.36 14.71 0.37
N LEU A 74 10.73 15.19 1.56
CA LEU A 74 9.80 15.58 2.65
C LEU A 74 8.94 16.81 2.33
N GLU A 75 9.29 17.61 1.33
CA GLU A 75 8.68 18.94 1.09
C GLU A 75 8.07 19.09 -0.31
N LEU A 76 7.95 18.00 -1.08
CA LEU A 76 7.28 18.06 -2.37
C LEU A 76 5.79 18.43 -2.19
N PRO A 77 5.26 19.40 -2.96
CA PRO A 77 3.83 19.59 -3.06
C PRO A 77 3.14 18.27 -3.41
N MET A 78 1.97 18.00 -2.82
CA MET A 78 1.29 16.70 -2.99
C MET A 78 1.08 16.30 -4.46
N GLY A 79 0.90 17.27 -5.36
CA GLY A 79 0.80 17.01 -6.80
C GLY A 79 2.10 16.51 -7.43
N GLU A 80 3.25 17.03 -7.01
CA GLU A 80 4.57 16.59 -7.47
C GLU A 80 4.93 15.22 -6.87
N GLU A 81 4.60 15.02 -5.59
CA GLU A 81 4.72 13.71 -4.91
C GLU A 81 3.92 12.63 -5.66
N ALA A 82 2.66 12.96 -6.02
CA ALA A 82 1.79 12.07 -6.79
C ALA A 82 2.31 11.79 -8.21
N ALA A 83 2.91 12.78 -8.87
CA ALA A 83 3.46 12.61 -10.22
C ALA A 83 4.70 11.69 -10.20
N ALA A 84 5.62 11.90 -9.25
CA ALA A 84 6.80 11.06 -9.10
C ALA A 84 6.44 9.62 -8.71
N SER A 85 5.50 9.44 -7.79
CA SER A 85 5.04 8.10 -7.41
C SER A 85 4.29 7.37 -8.52
N ARG A 86 3.54 8.05 -9.41
CA ARG A 86 2.97 7.41 -10.61
C ARG A 86 4.03 6.83 -11.56
N ARG A 87 5.12 7.57 -11.79
CA ARG A 87 6.25 7.10 -12.60
C ARG A 87 6.93 5.89 -11.98
N ALA A 88 7.20 5.95 -10.68
CA ALA A 88 7.73 4.82 -9.94
C ALA A 88 6.80 3.61 -10.05
N ALA A 89 5.49 3.79 -9.85
CA ALA A 89 4.50 2.73 -10.01
C ALA A 89 4.55 2.06 -11.40
N ALA A 90 4.60 2.85 -12.49
CA ALA A 90 4.69 2.32 -13.85
C ALA A 90 6.05 1.64 -14.13
N ARG A 91 7.14 2.22 -13.63
CA ARG A 91 8.50 1.68 -13.74
C ARG A 91 8.64 0.33 -13.03
N GLU A 92 8.29 0.28 -11.75
CA GLU A 92 8.37 -0.91 -10.90
C GLU A 92 7.46 -2.01 -11.43
N THR A 93 6.23 -1.68 -11.87
CA THR A 93 5.35 -2.68 -12.49
C THR A 93 6.00 -3.31 -13.73
N ARG A 94 6.63 -2.51 -14.60
CA ARG A 94 7.33 -3.03 -15.77
C ARG A 94 8.53 -3.90 -15.38
N GLU A 95 9.30 -3.46 -14.41
CA GLU A 95 10.51 -4.16 -13.96
C GLU A 95 10.16 -5.51 -13.31
N GLU A 96 9.17 -5.53 -12.43
CA GLU A 96 8.77 -6.73 -11.68
C GLU A 96 7.91 -7.71 -12.48
N THR A 97 7.14 -7.23 -13.46
CA THR A 97 6.10 -8.05 -14.13
C THR A 97 6.18 -8.06 -15.66
N GLY A 98 6.95 -7.16 -16.27
CA GLY A 98 6.97 -6.95 -17.71
C GLY A 98 5.75 -6.19 -18.26
N LEU A 99 4.75 -5.86 -17.44
CA LEU A 99 3.56 -5.14 -17.88
C LEU A 99 3.81 -3.63 -18.00
N LEU A 100 3.32 -3.03 -19.08
CA LEU A 100 3.45 -1.60 -19.35
C LEU A 100 2.17 -0.86 -18.96
N LEU A 101 2.30 0.09 -18.03
CA LEU A 101 1.21 0.96 -17.60
C LEU A 101 1.40 2.36 -18.17
N ASP A 102 0.27 3.00 -18.47
CA ASP A 102 0.20 4.44 -18.67
C ASP A 102 -0.02 5.12 -17.31
N GLU A 103 0.92 5.98 -16.91
CA GLU A 103 0.91 6.70 -15.63
C GLU A 103 -0.39 7.49 -15.43
N ASP A 104 -0.97 8.06 -16.50
CA ASP A 104 -2.17 8.87 -16.44
C ASP A 104 -3.44 8.05 -16.14
N THR A 105 -3.36 6.72 -16.27
CA THR A 105 -4.46 5.80 -15.95
C THR A 105 -4.49 5.37 -14.48
N LEU A 106 -3.41 5.64 -13.73
CA LEU A 106 -3.28 5.24 -12.32
C LEU A 106 -4.18 6.09 -11.41
N VAL A 107 -5.11 5.43 -10.73
CA VAL A 107 -6.06 6.08 -9.81
C VAL A 107 -5.58 5.93 -8.36
N PRO A 108 -5.17 7.01 -7.67
CA PRO A 108 -4.71 6.92 -6.28
C PRO A 108 -5.87 6.56 -5.37
N VAL A 109 -5.64 5.62 -4.44
CA VAL A 109 -6.66 5.18 -3.48
C VAL A 109 -6.26 5.39 -2.03
N SER A 110 -4.98 5.24 -1.70
CA SER A 110 -4.52 5.46 -0.34
C SER A 110 -3.05 5.86 -0.27
N ARG A 111 -2.69 6.49 0.83
CA ARG A 111 -1.30 6.77 1.22
C ARG A 111 -1.02 6.22 2.59
N TRP A 112 0.07 5.48 2.69
CA TRP A 112 0.50 4.81 3.90
C TRP A 112 1.71 5.53 4.45
N HIS A 113 1.60 6.06 5.67
CA HIS A 113 2.72 6.65 6.38
C HIS A 113 3.34 5.60 7.29
N PRO A 114 4.68 5.50 7.30
CA PRO A 114 5.38 4.50 8.07
C PRO A 114 5.24 4.78 9.57
N PRO A 115 5.26 3.75 10.44
CA PRO A 115 5.46 3.94 11.88
C PRO A 115 6.72 4.74 12.16
N ARG A 116 6.73 5.52 13.25
CA ARG A 116 7.83 6.43 13.60
C ARG A 116 9.16 5.71 13.79
N GLU A 117 9.13 4.47 14.25
CA GLU A 117 10.28 3.62 14.51
C GLU A 117 10.79 2.86 13.28
N SER A 118 10.23 3.10 12.10
CA SER A 118 10.62 2.40 10.87
C SER A 118 12.08 2.69 10.51
N PRO A 119 12.93 1.65 10.34
CA PRO A 119 14.35 1.85 10.01
C PRO A 119 14.56 2.57 8.67
N LYS A 120 13.66 2.33 7.71
CA LYS A 120 13.59 3.00 6.41
C LYS A 120 12.15 3.51 6.23
N PRO A 121 11.83 4.72 6.71
CA PRO A 121 10.48 5.23 6.62
C PRO A 121 10.17 5.59 5.17
N LEU A 122 9.26 4.83 4.54
CA LEU A 122 8.73 5.12 3.22
C LEU A 122 7.26 5.47 3.33
N ARG A 123 6.86 6.62 2.79
CA ARG A 123 5.46 6.93 2.54
C ARG A 123 5.07 6.31 1.21
N THR A 124 4.08 5.42 1.22
CA THR A 124 3.72 4.65 0.03
C THR A 124 2.39 5.09 -0.53
N TRP A 125 2.36 5.46 -1.81
CA TRP A 125 1.14 5.66 -2.57
C TRP A 125 0.62 4.34 -3.13
N PHE A 126 -0.68 4.09 -3.00
CA PHE A 126 -1.34 2.95 -3.61
C PHE A 126 -2.25 3.43 -4.74
N TYR A 127 -2.14 2.78 -5.89
CA TYR A 127 -2.92 3.05 -7.08
C TYR A 127 -3.72 1.81 -7.49
N LEU A 128 -4.92 2.02 -8.01
CA LEU A 128 -5.62 1.02 -8.81
C LEU A 128 -5.33 1.26 -10.30
N ALA A 129 -5.21 0.18 -11.05
CA ALA A 129 -5.10 0.22 -12.50
C ALA A 129 -5.77 -1.01 -13.14
N ALA A 130 -6.40 -0.83 -14.30
CA ALA A 130 -6.79 -1.97 -15.11
C ALA A 130 -5.52 -2.65 -15.66
N ALA A 131 -5.46 -3.97 -15.58
CA ALA A 131 -4.33 -4.73 -16.02
C ALA A 131 -4.23 -4.70 -17.56
N PRO A 132 -3.06 -4.34 -18.13
CA PRO A 132 -2.86 -4.47 -19.56
C PRO A 132 -2.82 -5.95 -19.95
N SER A 133 -3.19 -6.26 -21.19
CA SER A 133 -3.03 -7.61 -21.74
C SER A 133 -1.54 -7.95 -21.92
N GLY A 134 -1.12 -9.12 -21.46
CA GLY A 134 0.25 -9.60 -21.68
C GLY A 134 0.62 -10.74 -20.73
N PRO A 135 1.69 -11.48 -21.04
CA PRO A 135 2.24 -12.43 -20.09
C PRO A 135 2.92 -11.70 -18.93
N ILE A 136 2.88 -12.30 -17.74
CA ILE A 136 3.71 -11.86 -16.62
C ILE A 136 5.12 -12.44 -16.82
N ALA A 137 6.11 -11.56 -16.83
CA ALA A 137 7.53 -11.91 -16.85
C ALA A 137 8.18 -11.38 -15.58
N LEU A 138 8.44 -12.27 -14.62
CA LEU A 138 8.99 -11.88 -13.32
C LEU A 138 10.48 -11.57 -13.38
N GLU A 139 10.89 -10.55 -12.64
CA GLU A 139 12.30 -10.36 -12.27
C GLU A 139 12.62 -11.33 -11.10
N PRO A 140 13.52 -12.30 -11.27
CA PRO A 140 13.71 -13.38 -10.29
C PRO A 140 14.32 -12.99 -8.93
N ASN A 141 15.00 -11.85 -8.84
CA ASN A 141 15.51 -11.29 -7.60
C ASN A 141 14.44 -10.52 -6.81
N GLU A 142 13.33 -10.15 -7.44
CA GLU A 142 12.25 -9.38 -6.83
C GLU A 142 10.99 -10.21 -6.57
N ALA A 143 10.65 -11.15 -7.45
CA ALA A 143 9.51 -12.04 -7.32
C ALA A 143 9.82 -13.47 -7.80
N VAL A 144 9.41 -14.47 -7.01
CA VAL A 144 9.60 -15.90 -7.32
C VAL A 144 8.35 -16.60 -7.84
N ALA A 145 7.18 -16.01 -7.60
CA ALA A 145 5.90 -16.48 -8.11
C ALA A 145 4.93 -15.31 -8.30
N HIS A 146 3.87 -15.53 -9.07
CA HIS A 146 2.78 -14.59 -9.20
C HIS A 146 1.44 -15.32 -9.21
N ARG A 147 0.37 -14.59 -8.90
CA ARG A 147 -0.99 -15.12 -8.91
C ARG A 147 -2.00 -14.03 -9.24
N TRP A 148 -2.89 -14.36 -10.16
CA TRP A 148 -4.18 -13.69 -10.26
C TRP A 148 -5.16 -14.38 -9.33
N VAL A 149 -5.77 -13.63 -8.42
CA VAL A 149 -6.66 -14.19 -7.39
C VAL A 149 -7.71 -13.14 -7.02
N SER A 150 -8.93 -13.57 -6.68
CA SER A 150 -9.92 -12.64 -6.14
C SER A 150 -9.48 -12.10 -4.78
N PRO A 151 -9.94 -10.90 -4.38
CA PRO A 151 -9.65 -10.36 -3.05
C PRO A 151 -10.06 -11.32 -1.93
N GLU A 152 -11.26 -11.91 -2.03
CA GLU A 152 -11.78 -12.91 -1.08
C GLU A 152 -10.90 -14.17 -1.06
N GLY A 153 -10.46 -14.63 -2.23
CA GLY A 153 -9.57 -15.78 -2.36
C GLY A 153 -8.24 -15.54 -1.66
N ALA A 154 -7.59 -14.40 -1.90
CA ALA A 154 -6.32 -14.05 -1.25
C ALA A 154 -6.46 -14.00 0.27
N LEU A 155 -7.54 -13.39 0.78
CA LEU A 155 -7.80 -13.28 2.21
C LEU A 155 -8.12 -14.65 2.85
N ALA A 156 -8.83 -15.53 2.14
CA ALA A 156 -9.09 -16.89 2.59
C ALA A 156 -7.80 -17.74 2.66
N MET A 157 -6.94 -17.64 1.65
CA MET A 157 -5.64 -18.33 1.63
C MET A 157 -4.71 -17.80 2.73
N HIS A 158 -4.73 -16.49 2.99
CA HIS A 158 -4.04 -15.92 4.14
C HIS A 158 -4.60 -16.44 5.47
N ALA A 159 -5.92 -16.53 5.62
CA ALA A 159 -6.56 -17.09 6.81
C ALA A 159 -6.20 -18.58 7.02
N ALA A 160 -5.94 -19.32 5.95
CA ALA A 160 -5.47 -20.71 5.98
C ALA A 160 -3.94 -20.84 6.21
N GLY A 161 -3.19 -19.73 6.24
CA GLY A 161 -1.74 -19.74 6.37
C GLY A 161 -0.98 -20.07 5.09
N GLU A 162 -1.65 -20.07 3.93
CA GLU A 162 -1.05 -20.36 2.62
C GLU A 162 -0.37 -19.14 2.00
N LEU A 163 -0.82 -17.93 2.34
CA LEU A 163 -0.21 -16.66 1.93
C LEU A 163 0.20 -15.86 3.16
N THR A 164 1.41 -15.31 3.16
CA THR A 164 1.79 -14.29 4.14
C THR A 164 1.45 -12.91 3.58
N LEU A 165 0.56 -12.18 4.25
CA LEU A 165 0.19 -10.80 3.89
C LEU A 165 0.63 -9.84 4.98
N PHE A 166 0.79 -8.57 4.60
CA PHE A 166 1.03 -7.47 5.52
C PHE A 166 -0.14 -6.49 5.53
N PRO A 167 -0.29 -5.64 6.57
CA PRO A 167 -1.46 -4.79 6.75
C PRO A 167 -1.87 -3.96 5.52
N PRO A 168 -0.96 -3.30 4.79
CA PRO A 168 -1.35 -2.55 3.60
C PRO A 168 -2.02 -3.41 2.54
N THR A 169 -1.38 -4.54 2.18
CA THR A 169 -1.93 -5.49 1.21
C THR A 169 -3.26 -6.07 1.68
N TRP A 170 -3.34 -6.50 2.94
CA TRP A 170 -4.56 -7.09 3.50
C TRP A 170 -5.74 -6.10 3.49
N VAL A 171 -5.53 -4.86 3.95
CA VAL A 171 -6.58 -3.83 4.00
C VAL A 171 -7.04 -3.44 2.61
N THR A 172 -6.11 -3.33 1.65
CA THR A 172 -6.47 -3.07 0.25
C THR A 172 -7.30 -4.19 -0.35
N LEU A 173 -6.94 -5.46 -0.12
CA LEU A 173 -7.76 -6.61 -0.55
C LEU A 173 -9.15 -6.57 0.09
N PHE A 174 -9.23 -6.30 1.40
CA PHE A 174 -10.50 -6.23 2.11
C PHE A 174 -11.42 -5.13 1.54
N GLY A 175 -10.87 -3.99 1.15
CA GLY A 175 -11.62 -2.91 0.50
C GLY A 175 -12.12 -3.22 -0.92
N LEU A 176 -11.61 -4.28 -1.54
CA LEU A 176 -12.00 -4.73 -2.88
C LEU A 176 -12.98 -5.92 -2.88
N ILE A 177 -13.36 -6.43 -1.69
CA ILE A 177 -14.35 -7.50 -1.56
C ILE A 177 -15.67 -7.07 -2.22
N GLY A 178 -16.25 -7.96 -3.03
CA GLY A 178 -17.54 -7.79 -3.69
C GLY A 178 -17.54 -6.75 -4.82
N VAL A 179 -16.38 -6.22 -5.22
CA VAL A 179 -16.28 -5.31 -6.35
C VAL A 179 -16.55 -6.08 -7.65
N PRO A 180 -17.57 -5.69 -8.45
CA PRO A 180 -18.04 -6.52 -9.55
C PRO A 180 -17.19 -6.41 -10.82
N SER A 181 -16.44 -5.32 -11.01
CA SER A 181 -15.55 -5.14 -12.15
C SER A 181 -14.43 -4.15 -11.85
N SER A 182 -13.36 -4.21 -12.65
CA SER A 182 -12.23 -3.27 -12.60
C SER A 182 -12.69 -1.84 -12.92
N GLU A 183 -13.65 -1.67 -13.82
CA GLU A 183 -14.24 -0.36 -14.12
C GLU A 183 -14.96 0.22 -12.90
N ASP A 184 -15.77 -0.59 -12.20
CA ASP A 184 -16.47 -0.16 -11.00
C ASP A 184 -15.49 0.21 -9.87
N ALA A 185 -14.41 -0.56 -9.70
CA ALA A 185 -13.33 -0.25 -8.76
C ALA A 185 -12.69 1.12 -9.04
N LEU A 186 -12.28 1.34 -10.30
CA LEU A 186 -11.63 2.56 -10.73
C LEU A 186 -12.58 3.76 -10.64
N ARG A 187 -13.86 3.58 -10.98
CA ARG A 187 -14.88 4.62 -10.86
C ARG A 187 -15.10 5.02 -9.40
N ALA A 188 -15.26 4.03 -8.52
CA ALA A 188 -15.42 4.29 -7.09
C ALA A 188 -14.21 5.03 -6.52
N ALA A 189 -12.99 4.59 -6.85
CA ALA A 189 -11.75 5.22 -6.42
C ALA A 189 -11.63 6.70 -6.84
N ARG A 190 -12.03 7.05 -8.07
CA ARG A 190 -12.01 8.45 -8.56
C ARG A 190 -12.98 9.37 -7.82
N LEU A 191 -14.02 8.82 -7.19
CA LEU A 191 -15.06 9.58 -6.50
C LEU A 191 -14.80 9.71 -4.99
N GLN A 192 -13.87 8.93 -4.44
CA GLN A 192 -13.52 8.95 -3.03
C GLN A 192 -12.27 9.80 -2.79
N PRO A 193 -12.15 10.45 -1.62
CA PRO A 193 -10.89 11.04 -1.22
C PRO A 193 -9.83 9.94 -1.01
N ILE A 194 -8.56 10.30 -1.23
CA ILE A 194 -7.43 9.41 -0.94
C ILE A 194 -7.40 9.15 0.57
N VAL A 195 -7.38 7.88 0.96
CA VAL A 195 -7.36 7.48 2.38
C VAL A 195 -5.94 7.57 2.94
N GLU A 196 -5.78 8.19 4.10
CA GLU A 196 -4.50 8.35 4.78
C GLU A 196 -4.34 7.37 5.94
N TYR A 197 -3.39 6.43 5.82
CA TYR A 197 -3.09 5.44 6.86
C TYR A 197 -1.80 5.80 7.59
N ALA A 198 -1.89 6.51 8.72
CA ALA A 198 -0.74 6.74 9.60
C ALA A 198 -0.61 5.59 10.58
N THR A 199 0.15 4.56 10.18
CA THR A 199 0.14 3.27 10.88
C THR A 199 0.85 3.36 12.23
N ARG A 200 0.21 2.85 13.28
CA ARG A 200 0.83 2.56 14.57
C ARG A 200 0.57 1.13 14.97
N PHE A 201 1.52 0.54 15.67
CA PHE A 201 1.37 -0.81 16.19
C PHE A 201 1.16 -0.76 17.70
N ALA A 202 0.28 -1.63 18.21
CA ALA A 202 0.30 -1.99 19.63
C ALA A 202 1.70 -2.49 20.05
N PRO A 203 2.07 -2.43 21.34
CA PRO A 203 3.42 -2.78 21.79
C PRO A 203 3.88 -4.20 21.39
N ASP A 204 2.96 -5.16 21.33
CA ASP A 204 3.20 -6.53 20.89
C ASP A 204 3.14 -6.71 19.37
N ARG A 205 2.83 -5.64 18.64
CA ARG A 205 2.65 -5.56 17.18
C ARG A 205 1.55 -6.45 16.61
N THR A 206 0.61 -6.92 17.44
CA THR A 206 -0.52 -7.76 17.01
C THR A 206 -1.73 -6.96 16.56
N VAL A 207 -1.72 -5.64 16.73
CA VAL A 207 -2.78 -4.74 16.25
C VAL A 207 -2.14 -3.57 15.51
N ALA A 208 -2.59 -3.33 14.28
CA ALA A 208 -2.29 -2.10 13.53
C ALA A 208 -3.45 -1.12 13.68
N LEU A 209 -3.16 0.13 14.01
CA LEU A 209 -4.13 1.17 14.33
C LEU A 209 -3.89 2.39 13.43
N TRP A 210 -4.97 3.07 13.09
CA TRP A 210 -4.96 4.30 12.30
C TRP A 210 -5.77 5.40 12.98
N GLN A 211 -5.76 6.58 12.36
CA GLN A 211 -6.41 7.78 12.86
C GLN A 211 -7.91 7.51 13.10
N ALA A 212 -8.48 8.22 14.08
CA ALA A 212 -9.85 8.05 14.60
C ALA A 212 -10.10 6.80 15.47
N ASP A 213 -9.13 5.91 15.62
CA ASP A 213 -9.22 4.83 16.59
C ASP A 213 -9.08 5.35 18.04
N ALA A 214 -9.88 4.82 18.97
CA ALA A 214 -9.87 5.23 20.38
C ALA A 214 -8.50 5.08 21.07
N ALA A 215 -7.70 4.10 20.67
CA ALA A 215 -6.36 3.88 21.21
C ALA A 215 -5.28 4.71 20.50
N TYR A 216 -5.64 5.51 19.48
CA TYR A 216 -4.72 6.32 18.70
C TYR A 216 -4.49 7.69 19.34
N GLY A 217 -3.40 7.83 20.10
CA GLY A 217 -3.07 9.08 20.81
C GLY A 217 -2.77 10.25 19.89
N ALA A 218 -3.15 11.48 20.26
CA ALA A 218 -2.86 12.66 19.45
C ALA A 218 -1.34 12.94 19.29
N ASP A 219 -0.53 12.45 20.23
CA ASP A 219 0.91 12.72 20.33
C ASP A 219 1.81 11.75 19.52
N GLY A 220 1.25 10.67 18.97
CA GLY A 220 2.06 9.60 18.38
C GLY A 220 1.95 8.26 19.08
N SER A 221 1.37 8.20 20.27
CA SER A 221 1.33 6.99 21.11
C SER A 221 0.15 6.06 20.80
N VAL A 222 0.25 4.82 21.26
CA VAL A 222 -0.87 3.89 21.36
C VAL A 222 -1.20 3.72 22.84
N ASP A 223 -2.44 3.95 23.24
CA ASP A 223 -2.88 3.72 24.62
C ASP A 223 -3.27 2.23 24.78
N PRO A 224 -2.47 1.41 25.48
CA PRO A 224 -2.74 -0.01 25.63
C PRO A 224 -4.02 -0.29 26.44
N VAL A 225 -4.46 0.64 27.30
CA VAL A 225 -5.69 0.48 28.08
C VAL A 225 -6.92 0.54 27.18
N LEU A 226 -6.84 1.30 26.08
CA LEU A 226 -7.95 1.52 25.15
C LEU A 226 -8.01 0.48 24.01
N LEU A 227 -7.05 -0.46 23.96
CA LEU A 227 -7.06 -1.54 22.97
C LEU A 227 -8.29 -2.42 23.12
N ASP A 228 -8.67 -2.80 24.35
CA ASP A 228 -9.84 -3.66 24.60
C ASP A 228 -11.05 -2.88 25.16
N ALA A 229 -10.91 -1.59 25.48
CA ALA A 229 -12.01 -0.75 25.98
C ALA A 229 -12.96 -0.31 24.84
N PRO A 230 -14.28 -0.13 25.08
CA PRO A 230 -15.22 0.36 24.07
C PRO A 230 -14.81 1.73 23.48
N GLY A 231 -15.11 1.94 22.20
CA GLY A 231 -14.89 3.22 21.51
C GLY A 231 -14.75 3.04 20.00
N PRO A 232 -14.61 4.14 19.24
CA PRO A 232 -14.40 4.11 17.80
C PRO A 232 -13.18 3.27 17.41
N ARG A 233 -13.28 2.56 16.30
CA ARG A 233 -12.26 1.63 15.79
C ARG A 233 -11.86 2.01 14.39
N HIS A 234 -10.57 2.03 14.15
CA HIS A 234 -9.98 2.05 12.81
C HIS A 234 -8.68 1.27 12.88
N ARG A 235 -8.80 -0.06 12.81
CA ARG A 235 -7.70 -0.97 13.13
C ARG A 235 -7.81 -2.31 12.43
N LEU A 236 -6.68 -2.99 12.34
CA LEU A 236 -6.55 -4.38 11.93
C LEU A 236 -6.03 -5.19 13.12
N ASP A 237 -6.90 -6.06 13.63
CA ASP A 237 -6.57 -7.03 14.68
C ASP A 237 -5.96 -8.28 14.04
N MET A 238 -4.69 -8.52 14.34
CA MET A 238 -3.85 -9.58 13.77
C MET A 238 -3.48 -10.65 14.81
N ARG A 239 -4.14 -10.65 15.98
CA ARG A 239 -3.87 -11.60 17.07
C ARG A 239 -4.10 -13.05 16.65
N GLU A 240 -5.10 -13.28 15.79
CA GLU A 240 -5.49 -14.60 15.30
C GLU A 240 -5.89 -14.53 13.83
N LEU A 241 -5.71 -15.63 13.10
CA LEU A 241 -6.27 -15.79 11.75
C LEU A 241 -7.72 -16.31 11.85
N PRO A 242 -8.66 -15.83 11.00
CA PRO A 242 -8.51 -14.71 10.08
C PRO A 242 -8.39 -13.37 10.82
N TRP A 243 -7.55 -12.47 10.29
CA TRP A 243 -7.46 -11.10 10.79
C TRP A 243 -8.80 -10.38 10.68
N ARG A 244 -9.02 -9.41 11.57
CA ARG A 244 -10.28 -8.67 11.65
C ARG A 244 -10.03 -7.17 11.47
N TYR A 245 -10.64 -6.59 10.45
CA TYR A 245 -10.64 -5.15 10.24
C TYR A 245 -11.87 -4.54 10.93
N LEU A 246 -11.62 -3.60 11.84
CA LEU A 246 -12.64 -2.91 12.62
C LEU A 246 -12.59 -1.44 12.22
N HIS A 247 -13.64 -0.99 11.55
CA HIS A 247 -13.81 0.38 11.08
C HIS A 247 -15.28 0.78 11.30
N ASP A 248 -15.54 1.49 12.40
CA ASP A 248 -16.89 1.91 12.84
C ASP A 248 -17.02 3.41 13.14
#